data_AF-A0A0S8KUM1-F1
#
_entry.id   AF-A0A0S8KUM1-F1
#
_cell.length_a   1.000
_cell.length_b   1.000
_cell.length_c   1.000
_cell.angle_alpha   90.00
_cell.angle_beta   90.00
_cell.angle_gamma   90.00
#
_symmetry.space_group_name_H-M   'P 1'
#
loop_
_entity.id
_entity.type
_entity.pdbx_description
1 polymer ?
#
loop_
_entity_poly.entity_id
_entity_poly.type
_entity_poly.pdbx_seq_one_letter_code
_entity_poly.pdbx_strand_id
1 'polypeptide(L)'
;MANATIVIPFYVSRDGEPLTDAATEMDFEGLKTLAGVDKSSGAPTISEIGNGWYKFCVAYGTTPFDAGDLVGVVDADKDGDNNLANAERYIPIEVRLDFYALMRLVNKMSQDKITGDMVIKDSSNSTVLKLGITDGESTLDREPGIA
;
A
#
# COMPACT_ATOMS: atom_id res chain seq x y z
N MET A 1 16.65 -6.10 -2.93
CA MET A 1 15.48 -6.04 -2.01
C MET A 1 14.29 -6.56 -2.79
N ALA A 2 13.51 -7.49 -2.24
CA ALA A 2 12.24 -7.86 -2.85
C ALA A 2 11.31 -6.63 -2.79
N ASN A 3 10.69 -6.25 -3.91
CA ASN A 3 9.72 -5.16 -3.96
C ASN A 3 8.60 -5.53 -2.99
N ALA A 4 8.51 -4.86 -1.85
CA ALA A 4 7.52 -5.25 -0.86
C ALA A 4 6.13 -4.87 -1.39
N THR A 5 5.28 -5.87 -1.54
CA THR A 5 3.93 -5.78 -2.09
C THR A 5 3.03 -4.96 -1.15
N ILE A 6 2.23 -4.08 -1.73
CA ILE A 6 1.18 -3.33 -1.06
C ILE A 6 -0.15 -3.99 -1.43
N VAL A 7 -0.98 -4.27 -0.42
CA VAL A 7 -2.32 -4.85 -0.59
C VAL A 7 -3.33 -3.73 -0.54
N ILE A 8 -4.16 -3.62 -1.57
CA ILE A 8 -5.18 -2.60 -1.68
C ILE A 8 -6.54 -3.29 -1.59
N PRO A 9 -7.23 -3.21 -0.43
CA PRO A 9 -8.54 -3.81 -0.27
C PRO A 9 -9.63 -2.87 -0.78
N PHE A 10 -10.71 -3.45 -1.28
CA PHE A 10 -11.95 -2.75 -1.59
C PHE A 10 -13.15 -3.65 -1.30
N TYR A 11 -14.32 -3.05 -1.10
CA TYR A 11 -15.54 -3.75 -0.73
C TYR A 11 -16.56 -3.65 -1.86
N VAL A 12 -17.26 -4.75 -2.11
CA VAL A 12 -18.35 -4.83 -3.08
C VAL A 12 -19.58 -5.40 -2.40
N SER A 13 -20.71 -4.71 -2.58
CA SER A 13 -22.02 -5.17 -2.16
C SER A 13 -22.97 -5.25 -3.33
N ARG A 14 -24.02 -6.05 -3.14
CA ARG A 14 -25.23 -6.03 -3.96
C ARG A 14 -26.43 -5.82 -3.05
N ASP A 15 -27.19 -4.75 -3.29
CA ASP A 15 -28.33 -4.35 -2.47
C ASP A 15 -27.99 -4.21 -0.97
N GLY A 16 -26.77 -3.76 -0.69
CA GLY A 16 -26.25 -3.60 0.68
C GLY A 16 -25.70 -4.86 1.35
N GLU A 17 -25.83 -6.03 0.71
CA GLU A 17 -25.25 -7.29 1.20
C GLU A 17 -23.89 -7.59 0.56
N PRO A 18 -22.95 -8.25 1.25
CA PRO A 18 -21.63 -8.57 0.69
C PRO A 18 -21.74 -9.44 -0.58
N LEU A 19 -21.07 -9.03 -1.66
CA LEU A 19 -20.98 -9.84 -2.87
C LEU A 19 -19.80 -10.81 -2.77
N THR A 20 -20.06 -12.12 -2.71
CA THR A 20 -19.02 -13.16 -2.64
C THR A 20 -18.84 -13.87 -3.98
N ASP A 21 -17.68 -14.52 -4.15
CA ASP A 21 -17.34 -15.39 -5.28
C ASP A 21 -17.38 -14.70 -6.65
N ALA A 22 -17.23 -13.37 -6.70
CA ALA A 22 -17.39 -12.58 -7.93
C ALA A 22 -16.07 -12.07 -8.52
N ALA A 23 -14.90 -12.53 -8.04
CA ALA A 23 -13.61 -12.01 -8.48
C ALA A 23 -13.36 -12.15 -10.00
N THR A 24 -13.97 -13.16 -10.65
CA THR A 24 -13.87 -13.38 -12.10
C THR A 24 -14.72 -12.43 -12.93
N GLU A 25 -15.67 -11.75 -12.29
CA GLU A 25 -16.59 -10.78 -12.90
C GLU A 25 -16.05 -9.34 -12.75
N MET A 26 -14.87 -9.18 -12.15
CA MET A 26 -14.26 -7.87 -11.91
C MET A 26 -13.10 -7.61 -12.88
N ASP A 27 -13.03 -6.39 -13.41
CA ASP A 27 -11.87 -5.91 -14.16
C ASP A 27 -11.68 -4.40 -13.97
N PHE A 28 -10.53 -3.88 -14.39
CA PHE A 28 -10.28 -2.44 -14.40
C PHE A 28 -10.87 -1.81 -15.65
N GLU A 29 -12.00 -1.10 -15.51
CA GLU A 29 -12.56 -0.24 -16.55
C GLU A 29 -11.55 0.85 -16.98
N GLY A 30 -10.75 1.32 -16.02
CA GLY A 30 -9.67 2.24 -16.32
C GLY A 30 -8.60 2.25 -15.24
N LEU A 31 -7.35 2.40 -15.68
CA LEU A 31 -6.20 2.63 -14.80
C LEU A 31 -5.25 3.59 -15.49
N LYS A 32 -4.98 4.74 -14.87
CA LYS A 32 -4.19 5.81 -15.46
C LYS A 32 -3.29 6.45 -14.44
N THR A 33 -2.18 7.04 -14.90
CA THR A 33 -1.41 7.98 -14.09
C THR A 33 -2.22 9.24 -13.79
N LEU A 34 -1.84 10.04 -12.79
CA LEU A 34 -2.44 11.37 -12.56
C LEU A 34 -2.37 12.30 -13.78
N ALA A 35 -1.38 12.11 -14.66
CA ALA A 35 -1.24 12.85 -15.92
C ALA A 35 -2.11 12.30 -17.06
N GLY A 36 -2.94 11.27 -16.81
CA GLY A 36 -3.89 10.71 -17.77
C GLY A 36 -3.32 9.64 -18.71
N VAL A 37 -2.05 9.26 -18.57
CA VAL A 37 -1.45 8.14 -19.35
C VAL A 37 -2.13 6.82 -18.96
N ASP A 38 -2.63 6.10 -19.95
CA ASP A 38 -3.28 4.80 -19.77
C ASP A 38 -2.29 3.70 -19.38
N LYS A 39 -2.74 2.85 -18.46
CA LYS A 39 -2.01 1.77 -17.80
C LYS A 39 -2.85 0.50 -17.65
N SER A 40 -4.06 0.48 -18.19
CA SER A 40 -5.02 -0.63 -18.12
C SER A 40 -4.44 -1.99 -18.56
N SER A 41 -3.57 -2.01 -19.59
CA SER A 41 -2.97 -3.24 -20.10
C SER A 41 -2.07 -4.01 -19.12
N GLY A 42 -1.66 -3.37 -18.01
CA GLY A 42 -0.85 -3.97 -16.95
C GLY A 42 -1.60 -4.13 -15.64
N ALA A 43 -2.94 -3.99 -15.63
CA ALA A 43 -3.72 -4.02 -14.41
C ALA A 43 -3.47 -5.32 -13.60
N PRO A 44 -3.38 -5.22 -12.26
CA PRO A 44 -3.13 -6.37 -11.41
C PRO A 44 -4.38 -7.25 -11.31
N THR A 45 -4.17 -8.54 -11.06
CA THR A 45 -5.28 -9.46 -10.80
C THR A 45 -6.01 -9.10 -9.49
N ILE A 46 -7.33 -9.15 -9.53
CA ILE A 46 -8.22 -9.02 -8.38
C ILE A 46 -8.45 -10.40 -7.76
N SER A 47 -8.47 -10.45 -6.43
CA SER A 47 -8.73 -11.68 -5.66
C SER A 47 -9.64 -11.39 -4.49
N GLU A 48 -10.51 -12.35 -4.16
CA GLU A 48 -11.38 -12.24 -2.99
C GLU A 48 -10.61 -12.55 -1.69
N ILE A 49 -10.93 -11.83 -0.63
CA ILE A 49 -10.46 -12.09 0.74
C ILE A 49 -11.59 -12.38 1.73
N GLY A 50 -12.83 -12.47 1.22
CA GLY A 50 -14.00 -12.99 1.90
C GLY A 50 -14.97 -11.90 2.36
N ASN A 51 -16.25 -12.27 2.48
CA ASN A 51 -17.31 -11.42 3.00
C ASN A 51 -17.41 -10.07 2.27
N GLY A 52 -17.47 -10.10 0.93
CA GLY A 52 -17.57 -8.90 0.10
C GLY A 52 -16.27 -8.11 -0.06
N TRP A 53 -15.20 -8.52 0.61
CA TRP A 53 -13.89 -7.87 0.47
C TRP A 53 -13.05 -8.53 -0.61
N TYR A 54 -12.48 -7.68 -1.44
CA TYR A 54 -11.56 -8.03 -2.51
C TYR A 54 -10.26 -7.26 -2.34
N LYS A 55 -9.22 -7.71 -3.03
CA LYS A 55 -7.94 -7.02 -3.06
C LYS A 55 -7.29 -7.16 -4.42
N PHE A 56 -6.40 -6.23 -4.69
CA PHE A 56 -5.32 -6.42 -5.64
C PHE A 56 -3.99 -6.07 -4.97
N CYS A 57 -2.91 -6.58 -5.54
CA CYS A 57 -1.56 -6.43 -5.02
C CYS A 57 -0.73 -5.61 -5.99
N VAL A 58 -0.01 -4.63 -5.45
CA VAL A 58 0.87 -3.77 -6.25
C VAL A 58 2.27 -3.82 -5.68
N ALA A 59 3.27 -3.91 -6.53
CA ALA A 59 4.66 -3.83 -6.11
C ALA A 59 5.27 -2.56 -6.68
N TYR A 60 5.92 -1.79 -5.81
CA TYR A 60 6.70 -0.64 -6.27
C TYR A 60 7.78 -1.10 -7.24
N GLY A 61 7.95 -0.39 -8.35
CA GLY A 61 8.94 -0.74 -9.37
C GLY A 61 8.51 -1.89 -10.29
N THR A 62 7.23 -2.29 -10.26
CA THR A 62 6.61 -3.13 -11.30
C THR A 62 5.57 -2.34 -12.04
N THR A 63 5.57 -2.40 -13.37
CA THR A 63 4.55 -1.77 -14.21
C THR A 63 3.15 -2.30 -13.85
N PRO A 64 2.10 -1.46 -13.81
CA PRO A 64 2.09 0.00 -14.02
C PRO A 64 2.45 0.84 -12.78
N PHE A 65 2.69 0.19 -11.65
CA PHE A 65 2.99 0.79 -10.34
C PHE A 65 4.48 1.17 -10.17
N ASP A 66 5.17 1.43 -11.27
CA ASP A 66 6.53 1.99 -11.34
C ASP A 66 6.53 3.44 -11.86
N ALA A 67 5.37 3.96 -12.27
CA ALA A 67 5.21 5.25 -12.94
C ALA A 67 4.64 6.37 -12.03
N GLY A 68 4.68 6.19 -10.71
CA GLY A 68 4.08 7.11 -9.74
C GLY A 68 2.60 6.80 -9.47
N ASP A 69 1.89 7.77 -8.90
CA ASP A 69 0.51 7.58 -8.43
C ASP A 69 -0.45 7.25 -9.57
N LEU A 70 -1.35 6.30 -9.30
CA LEU A 70 -2.36 5.84 -10.24
C LEU A 70 -3.76 6.09 -9.72
N VAL A 71 -4.68 6.37 -10.64
CA VAL A 71 -6.11 6.48 -10.41
C VAL A 71 -6.85 5.58 -11.39
N GLY A 72 -7.96 5.01 -10.96
CA GLY A 72 -8.71 4.09 -11.80
C GLY A 72 -10.12 3.83 -11.31
N VAL A 73 -10.78 2.93 -12.01
CA VAL A 73 -12.10 2.42 -11.68
C VAL A 73 -12.07 0.91 -11.89
N VAL A 74 -12.49 0.17 -10.88
CA VAL A 74 -12.84 -1.24 -11.03
C VAL A 74 -14.30 -1.31 -11.43
N ASP A 75 -14.59 -2.05 -12.50
CA ASP A 75 -15.91 -2.53 -12.83
C ASP A 75 -16.08 -3.90 -12.14
N ALA A 76 -16.93 -3.94 -11.11
CA ALA A 76 -17.18 -5.15 -10.32
C ALA A 76 -18.18 -6.12 -10.98
N ASP A 77 -18.70 -5.79 -12.16
CA ASP A 77 -19.70 -6.57 -12.88
C ASP A 77 -19.50 -6.41 -14.40
N LYS A 78 -18.28 -6.71 -14.88
CA LYS A 78 -17.82 -6.39 -16.24
C LYS A 78 -18.70 -6.96 -17.36
N ASP A 79 -19.29 -8.12 -17.12
CA ASP A 79 -20.21 -8.87 -17.99
C ASP A 79 -21.67 -8.58 -17.68
N GLY A 80 -21.98 -8.04 -16.50
CA GLY A 80 -23.35 -7.74 -16.07
C GLY A 80 -24.08 -8.92 -15.44
N ASP A 81 -23.39 -10.02 -15.14
CA ASP A 81 -24.01 -11.24 -14.61
C ASP A 81 -24.42 -11.10 -13.13
N ASN A 82 -23.78 -10.19 -12.37
CA ASN A 82 -24.12 -9.93 -10.97
C ASN A 82 -25.31 -8.98 -10.79
N ASN A 83 -25.70 -8.27 -11.85
CA ASN A 83 -26.78 -7.27 -11.86
C ASN A 83 -26.56 -6.14 -10.85
N LEU A 84 -25.33 -5.65 -10.73
CA LEU A 84 -25.02 -4.56 -9.81
C LEU A 84 -25.62 -3.23 -10.29
N ALA A 85 -26.13 -2.42 -9.36
CA ALA A 85 -26.46 -1.03 -9.66
C ALA A 85 -25.18 -0.24 -9.99
N ASN A 86 -25.26 0.81 -10.81
CA ASN A 86 -24.09 1.61 -11.20
C ASN A 86 -23.27 2.13 -10.01
N ALA A 87 -23.94 2.44 -8.88
CA ALA A 87 -23.29 2.91 -7.66
C ALA A 87 -22.49 1.81 -6.92
N GLU A 88 -22.85 0.55 -7.13
CA GLU A 88 -22.19 -0.62 -6.55
C GLU A 88 -21.15 -1.23 -7.51
N ARG A 89 -21.37 -1.05 -8.82
CA ARG A 89 -20.55 -1.59 -9.90
C ARG A 89 -19.19 -0.88 -10.05
N TYR A 90 -19.19 0.45 -10.02
CA TYR A 90 -18.00 1.24 -10.37
C TYR A 90 -17.28 1.75 -9.12
N ILE A 91 -16.14 1.14 -8.82
CA ILE A 91 -15.40 1.36 -7.58
C ILE A 91 -14.18 2.23 -7.89
N PRO A 92 -14.13 3.49 -7.43
CA PRO A 92 -12.98 4.35 -7.64
C PRO A 92 -11.80 3.85 -6.83
N ILE A 93 -10.62 3.82 -7.46
CA ILE A 93 -9.37 3.43 -6.81
C ILE A 93 -8.30 4.51 -6.99
N GLU A 94 -7.55 4.77 -5.93
CA GLU A 94 -6.39 5.66 -5.92
C GLU A 94 -5.22 4.89 -5.27
N VAL A 95 -4.08 4.87 -5.96
CA VAL A 95 -2.87 4.18 -5.52
C VAL A 95 -1.74 5.18 -5.39
N ARG A 96 -1.46 5.58 -4.15
CA ARG A 96 -0.45 6.59 -3.79
C ARG A 96 0.88 5.97 -3.42
N LEU A 97 1.65 5.57 -4.44
CA LEU A 97 2.89 4.83 -4.26
C LEU A 97 3.96 5.67 -3.58
N ASP A 98 3.94 6.99 -3.80
CA ASP A 98 4.82 7.96 -3.15
C ASP A 98 4.65 7.96 -1.62
N PHE A 99 3.41 7.96 -1.15
CA PHE A 99 3.03 7.91 0.26
C PHE A 99 3.48 6.60 0.90
N TYR A 100 3.25 5.46 0.23
CA TYR A 100 3.67 4.16 0.74
C TYR A 100 5.19 3.95 0.71
N ALA A 101 5.90 4.55 -0.25
CA ALA A 101 7.36 4.58 -0.27
C ALA A 101 7.92 5.45 0.87
N LEU A 102 7.30 6.61 1.14
CA LEU A 102 7.67 7.47 2.26
C LEU A 102 7.47 6.75 3.61
N MET A 103 6.36 6.04 3.80
CA MET A 103 6.15 5.22 5.01
C MET A 103 7.24 4.15 5.25
N ARG A 104 7.94 3.71 4.19
CA ARG A 104 9.08 2.78 4.30
C ARG A 104 10.42 3.49 4.49
N LEU A 105 10.56 4.69 3.95
CA LEU A 105 11.73 5.55 4.16
C LEU A 105 11.79 6.08 5.59
N VAL A 106 10.64 6.23 6.25
CA VAL A 106 10.58 6.45 7.70
C VAL A 106 11.00 5.15 8.38
N ASN A 107 12.30 5.05 8.65
CA ASN A 107 12.92 3.93 9.33
C ASN A 107 12.13 3.52 10.58
N LYS A 108 12.00 2.21 10.83
CA LYS A 108 11.30 1.70 12.00
C LYS A 108 12.04 2.11 13.27
N MET A 109 11.37 2.87 14.13
CA MET A 109 11.85 3.19 15.46
C MET A 109 11.38 2.12 16.45
N SER A 110 12.26 1.68 17.34
CA SER A 110 11.91 0.79 18.45
C SER A 110 12.62 1.28 19.71
N GLN A 111 11.89 1.34 20.82
CA GLN A 111 12.42 1.72 22.12
C GLN A 111 12.38 0.51 23.06
N ASP A 112 13.51 0.19 23.68
CA ASP A 112 13.55 -0.71 24.83
C ASP A 112 12.93 0.00 26.03
N LYS A 113 11.85 -0.54 26.58
CA LYS A 113 11.13 0.09 27.70
C LYS A 113 11.85 -0.05 29.04
N ILE A 114 12.83 -0.93 29.14
CA ILE A 114 13.61 -1.17 30.36
C ILE A 114 14.80 -0.21 30.41
N THR A 115 15.55 -0.10 29.31
CA THR A 115 16.76 0.74 29.27
C THR A 115 16.53 2.13 28.66
N GLY A 116 15.43 2.31 27.93
CA GLY A 116 15.17 3.52 27.14
C GLY A 116 15.95 3.58 25.82
N ASP A 117 16.74 2.55 25.48
CA ASP A 117 17.49 2.46 24.22
C ASP A 117 16.56 2.62 23.03
N MET A 118 16.91 3.51 22.09
CA MET A 118 16.16 3.68 20.85
C MET A 118 17.00 3.19 19.68
N VAL A 119 16.41 2.33 18.84
CA VAL A 119 17.00 1.88 17.59
C VAL A 119 16.12 2.31 16.43
N ILE A 120 16.77 2.84 15.40
CA ILE A 120 16.19 3.14 14.10
C ILE A 120 16.72 2.10 13.12
N LYS A 121 15.83 1.38 12.44
CA LYS A 121 16.17 0.27 11.54
C LYS A 121 15.71 0.53 10.12
N ASP A 122 16.49 0.06 9.16
CA ASP A 122 16.13 0.08 7.75
C ASP A 122 15.06 -0.96 7.41
N SER A 123 14.70 -1.01 6.13
CA SER A 123 13.74 -1.98 5.58
C SER A 123 14.20 -3.44 5.65
N SER A 124 15.50 -3.71 5.90
CA SER A 124 16.07 -5.04 6.12
C SER A 124 16.20 -5.40 7.61
N ASN A 125 15.63 -4.57 8.50
CA ASN A 125 15.71 -4.69 9.96
C ASN A 125 17.15 -4.56 10.50
N SER A 126 18.07 -4.03 9.70
CA SER A 126 19.43 -3.68 10.11
C SER A 126 19.40 -2.34 10.84
N THR A 127 20.19 -2.23 11.91
CA THR A 127 20.25 -0.99 12.71
C THR A 127 21.01 0.09 11.93
N VAL A 128 20.32 1.20 11.65
CA VAL A 128 20.88 2.38 11.00
C VAL A 128 21.41 3.36 12.04
N LEU A 129 20.69 3.52 13.15
CA LEU A 129 21.09 4.35 14.27
C LEU A 129 20.69 3.66 15.58
N LYS A 130 21.63 3.58 16.52
CA LYS A 130 21.35 3.21 17.91
C LYS A 130 21.64 4.42 18.81
N LEU A 131 20.64 4.82 19.58
CA LEU A 131 20.78 5.73 20.71
C LEU A 131 20.70 4.87 21.96
N GLY A 132 21.86 4.52 22.50
CA GLY A 132 21.94 3.78 23.76
C GLY A 132 21.92 4.75 24.94
N ILE A 133 21.16 4.45 25.98
CA ILE A 133 21.32 5.07 27.28
C ILE A 133 22.26 4.16 28.07
N THR A 134 23.52 4.58 28.22
CA THR A 134 24.49 3.82 29.00
C THR A 134 24.37 4.28 30.45
N ASP A 135 24.10 3.35 31.35
CA ASP A 135 24.05 3.63 32.79
C ASP A 135 25.37 4.28 33.24
N GLY A 136 25.29 5.55 33.64
CA GLY A 136 26.43 6.31 34.18
C GLY A 136 26.58 7.74 33.64
N GLU A 137 25.99 8.08 32.50
CA GLU A 137 26.06 9.42 31.91
C GLU A 137 24.66 10.05 31.89
N SER A 138 24.45 11.12 32.66
CA SER A 138 23.17 11.85 32.73
C SER A 138 22.95 12.84 31.58
N THR A 139 23.90 12.93 30.66
CA THR A 139 23.97 13.93 29.58
C THR A 139 24.65 13.34 28.34
N LEU A 140 24.16 13.69 27.15
CA LEU A 140 24.76 13.35 25.87
C LEU A 140 25.00 14.66 25.09
N ASP A 141 26.22 15.18 25.15
CA ASP A 141 26.61 16.36 24.38
C ASP A 141 27.08 15.96 22.97
N ARG A 142 26.59 16.68 21.96
CA ARG A 142 26.99 16.49 20.56
C ARG A 142 27.65 17.76 20.05
N GLU A 143 28.97 17.71 19.92
CA GLU A 143 29.72 18.79 19.29
C GLU A 143 29.56 18.74 17.75
N PRO A 144 29.39 19.88 17.06
CA PRO A 144 29.45 19.94 15.61
C PRO A 144 30.83 19.48 15.14
N GLY A 145 30.87 18.57 14.15
CA GLY A 145 32.13 18.15 13.54
C GLY A 145 32.86 19.36 12.96
N ILE A 146 34.07 19.63 13.47
CA ILE A 146 34.96 20.64 12.91
C ILE A 146 35.33 20.17 11.50
N ALA A 147 35.09 21.03 10.51
CA ALA A 147 35.37 20.79 9.09
C ALA A 147 36.88 20.63 8.81
#